data_AF-A0A349M1E6-F1
#
_entry.id   AF-A0A349M1E6-F1
#
_cell.length_a   1.000
_cell.length_b   1.000
_cell.length_c   1.000
_cell.angle_alpha   90.00
_cell.angle_beta   90.00
_cell.angle_gamma   90.00
#
_symmetry.space_group_name_H-M   'P 1'
#
loop_
_entity.id
_entity.type
_entity.pdbx_description
1 polymer ?
#
loop_
_entity_poly.entity_id
_entity_poly.type
_entity_poly.pdbx_seq_one_letter_code
_entity_poly.pdbx_strand_id
1 'polypeptide(L)'
;MSKQISEASEQTPSSRIGRAAAYSARIQELMRYDKLSSAEYPLVMTILRAVREGYTEETWQEEQKRPLKALADKLPDKGTAHADAANRFEQAVCCLKDQALWPW
;
A
#
# COMPACT_ATOMS: atom_id res chain seq x y z
N MET A 1 5.90 40.69 0.39
CA MET A 1 5.03 39.80 -0.42
C MET A 1 5.84 39.30 -1.62
N SER A 2 6.59 38.22 -1.44
CA SER A 2 7.22 37.49 -2.54
C SER A 2 6.93 36.02 -2.33
N LYS A 3 6.06 35.48 -3.17
CA LYS A 3 5.74 34.06 -3.25
C LYS A 3 6.98 33.35 -3.82
N GLN A 4 7.61 32.47 -3.05
CA GLN A 4 8.72 31.68 -3.57
C GLN A 4 8.49 30.19 -3.28
N ILE A 5 8.35 29.47 -4.40
CA ILE A 5 8.58 28.04 -4.64
C ILE A 5 7.53 27.11 -4.05
N SER A 6 6.64 26.69 -4.96
CA SER A 6 5.86 25.47 -4.86
C SER A 6 6.76 24.30 -4.50
N GLU A 7 6.53 23.71 -3.32
CA GLU A 7 6.99 22.38 -2.94
C GLU A 7 6.23 21.32 -3.76
N ALA A 8 6.34 21.37 -5.08
CA ALA A 8 6.12 20.19 -5.90
C ALA A 8 7.49 19.54 -6.07
N SER A 9 7.94 18.82 -5.03
CA SER A 9 9.10 17.94 -5.18
C SER A 9 8.78 16.93 -6.27
N GLU A 10 9.18 17.25 -7.50
CA GLU A 10 9.39 16.29 -8.56
C GLU A 10 10.42 15.29 -8.04
N GLN A 11 9.93 14.25 -7.38
CA GLN A 11 10.76 13.12 -6.97
C GLN A 11 11.43 12.61 -8.22
N THR A 12 12.73 12.83 -8.32
CA THR A 12 13.53 12.39 -9.46
C THR A 12 13.32 10.89 -9.69
N PRO A 13 13.34 10.40 -10.95
CA PRO A 13 13.12 8.99 -11.26
C PRO A 13 14.01 8.04 -10.44
N SER A 14 15.24 8.47 -10.14
CA SER A 14 16.21 7.74 -9.31
C SER A 14 15.72 7.53 -7.86
N SER A 15 15.13 8.55 -7.25
CA SER A 15 14.55 8.47 -5.89
C SER A 15 13.35 7.52 -5.85
N ARG A 16 12.51 7.52 -6.89
CA ARG A 16 11.35 6.62 -7.00
C ARG A 16 11.77 5.16 -7.15
N ILE A 17 12.78 4.88 -7.97
CA ILE A 17 13.35 3.54 -8.11
C ILE A 17 13.89 3.05 -6.76
N GLY A 18 14.58 3.92 -6.01
CA GLY A 18 15.05 3.61 -4.65
C GLY A 18 13.93 3.27 -3.67
N ARG A 19 12.83 4.07 -3.67
CA ARG A 19 11.65 3.80 -2.83
C ARG A 19 10.97 2.48 -3.18
N ALA A 20 10.76 2.20 -4.47
CA ALA A 20 10.15 0.95 -4.91
C ALA A 20 11.03 -0.27 -4.59
N ALA A 21 12.36 -0.14 -4.69
CA ALA A 21 13.31 -1.19 -4.33
C ALA A 21 13.34 -1.45 -2.81
N ALA A 22 13.30 -0.39 -1.99
CA ALA A 22 13.20 -0.53 -0.54
C ALA A 22 11.88 -1.18 -0.12
N TYR A 23 10.78 -0.78 -0.76
CA TYR A 23 9.45 -1.35 -0.54
C TYR A 23 9.41 -2.85 -0.91
N SER A 24 9.93 -3.22 -2.08
CA SER A 24 9.97 -4.63 -2.51
C SER A 24 10.87 -5.49 -1.61
N ALA A 25 12.01 -4.97 -1.15
CA ALA A 25 12.85 -5.66 -0.18
C ALA A 25 12.12 -5.92 1.14
N ARG A 26 11.35 -4.95 1.64
CA ARG A 26 10.56 -5.10 2.86
C ARG A 26 9.45 -6.14 2.72
N ILE A 27 8.76 -6.18 1.59
CA ILE A 27 7.77 -7.23 1.29
C ILE A 27 8.42 -8.61 1.32
N GLN A 28 9.56 -8.77 0.63
CA GLN A 28 10.28 -10.05 0.59
C GLN A 28 10.75 -10.50 1.97
N GLU A 29 11.19 -9.57 2.82
CA GLU A 29 11.54 -9.85 4.21
C GLU A 29 10.34 -10.35 5.01
N LEU A 30 9.20 -9.67 4.93
CA LEU A 30 8.00 -10.03 5.67
C LEU A 30 7.41 -11.38 5.21
N MET A 31 7.45 -11.67 3.91
CA MET A 31 7.09 -12.98 3.37
C MET A 31 8.05 -14.09 3.85
N ARG A 32 9.36 -13.81 3.94
CA ARG A 32 10.36 -14.79 4.41
C ARG A 32 10.09 -15.25 5.85
N TYR A 33 9.51 -14.39 6.68
CA TYR A 33 9.22 -14.66 8.08
C TYR A 33 7.74 -14.97 8.35
N ASP A 34 6.95 -15.29 7.31
CA ASP A 34 5.50 -15.56 7.40
C ASP A 34 4.70 -14.45 8.10
N LYS A 35 5.21 -13.20 8.05
CA LYS A 35 4.54 -12.03 8.64
C LYS A 35 3.53 -11.42 7.69
N LEU A 36 3.67 -11.66 6.39
CA LEU A 36 2.71 -11.24 5.36
C LEU A 36 1.97 -12.46 4.83
N SER A 37 0.65 -12.49 5.01
CA SER A 37 -0.20 -13.55 4.48
C SER A 37 -0.41 -13.40 2.97
N SER A 38 -0.66 -14.53 2.32
CA SER A 38 -1.04 -14.57 0.90
C SER A 38 -2.33 -13.79 0.61
N ALA A 39 -3.18 -13.58 1.62
CA ALA A 39 -4.39 -12.76 1.52
C ALA A 39 -4.09 -11.27 1.28
N GLU A 40 -2.98 -10.75 1.83
CA GLU A 40 -2.60 -9.34 1.63
C GLU A 40 -1.78 -9.12 0.35
N TYR A 41 -1.23 -10.18 -0.24
CA TYR A 41 -0.33 -10.09 -1.40
C TYR A 41 -0.90 -9.31 -2.60
N PRO A 42 -2.18 -9.47 -3.00
CA PRO A 42 -2.74 -8.68 -4.10
C PRO A 42 -2.73 -7.16 -3.82
N LEU A 43 -3.04 -6.76 -2.58
CA LEU A 43 -3.02 -5.35 -2.17
C LEU A 43 -1.58 -4.81 -2.11
N VAL A 44 -0.64 -5.62 -1.63
CA VAL A 44 0.77 -5.25 -1.61
C VAL A 44 1.32 -4.98 -3.01
N MET A 45 0.93 -5.80 -4.00
CA MET A 45 1.38 -5.63 -5.38
C MET A 45 0.79 -4.38 -6.05
N THR A 46 -0.46 -4.03 -5.75
CA THR A 46 -1.06 -2.79 -6.25
C THR A 46 -0.40 -1.56 -5.62
N ILE A 47 -0.07 -1.62 -4.32
CA ILE A 47 0.69 -0.55 -3.65
C ILE A 47 2.12 -0.43 -4.21
N LEU A 48 2.83 -1.54 -4.43
CA LEU A 48 4.17 -1.51 -5.04
C LEU A 48 4.13 -0.83 -6.41
N ARG A 49 3.11 -1.11 -7.21
CA ARG A 49 2.89 -0.45 -8.50
C ARG A 49 2.66 1.06 -8.31
N ALA A 50 1.79 1.45 -7.37
CA ALA A 50 1.50 2.85 -7.08
C ALA A 50 2.74 3.62 -6.59
N VAL A 51 3.55 3.02 -5.71
CA VAL A 51 4.83 3.59 -5.25
C VAL A 51 5.81 3.75 -6.41
N ARG A 52 5.91 2.75 -7.30
CA ARG A 52 6.77 2.80 -8.49
C ARG A 52 6.34 3.89 -9.47
N GLU A 53 5.03 4.06 -9.67
CA GLU A 53 4.47 5.09 -10.55
C GLU A 53 4.47 6.48 -9.89
N GLY A 54 4.68 6.55 -8.57
CA GLY A 54 4.79 7.80 -7.81
C GLY A 54 3.43 8.41 -7.46
N TYR A 55 2.43 7.57 -7.17
CA TYR A 55 1.09 8.03 -6.84
C TYR A 55 1.07 8.77 -5.49
N THR A 56 0.25 9.82 -5.43
CA THR A 56 -0.20 10.40 -4.16
C THR A 56 -1.28 9.52 -3.55
N GLU A 57 -1.62 9.76 -2.27
CA GLU A 57 -2.73 9.06 -1.62
C GLU A 57 -4.05 9.29 -2.39
N GLU A 58 -4.29 10.52 -2.86
CA GLU A 58 -5.49 10.88 -3.62
C GLU A 58 -5.57 10.10 -4.94
N THR A 59 -4.48 10.05 -5.72
CA THR A 59 -4.43 9.27 -6.97
C THR A 59 -4.60 7.78 -6.71
N TRP A 60 -3.99 7.26 -5.64
CA TRP A 60 -4.19 5.89 -5.21
C TRP A 60 -5.66 5.62 -4.86
N GLN A 61 -6.31 6.53 -4.13
CA GLN A 61 -7.71 6.41 -3.72
C GLN A 61 -8.68 6.41 -4.90
N GLU A 62 -8.36 7.12 -5.99
CA GLU A 62 -9.13 7.10 -7.22
C GLU A 62 -8.95 5.78 -7.99
N GLU A 63 -7.71 5.33 -8.13
CA GLU A 63 -7.36 4.12 -8.86
C GLU A 63 -7.85 2.84 -8.16
N GLN A 64 -7.85 2.79 -6.83
CA GLN A 64 -8.29 1.61 -6.06
C GLN A 64 -9.78 1.28 -6.19
N LYS A 65 -10.62 2.21 -6.66
CA LYS A 65 -12.09 2.03 -6.79
C LYS A 65 -12.48 0.88 -7.72
N ARG A 66 -11.60 0.46 -8.64
CA ARG A 66 -11.85 -0.66 -9.56
C ARG A 66 -11.14 -1.98 -9.17
N PRO A 67 -9.81 -2.02 -8.97
CA PRO A 67 -9.09 -3.28 -8.75
C PRO A 67 -9.29 -3.86 -7.35
N LEU A 68 -9.59 -3.03 -6.35
CA LEU A 68 -9.69 -3.47 -4.94
C LEU A 68 -11.13 -3.54 -4.43
N LYS A 69 -12.12 -3.17 -5.26
CA LYS A 69 -13.55 -3.35 -4.95
C LYS A 69 -13.88 -4.80 -4.60
N ALA A 70 -13.26 -5.76 -5.29
CA ALA A 70 -13.42 -7.18 -5.01
C ALA A 70 -12.93 -7.61 -3.61
N LEU A 71 -12.03 -6.85 -2.96
CA LEU A 71 -11.66 -7.06 -1.56
C LEU A 71 -12.66 -6.35 -0.63
N ALA A 72 -13.11 -5.16 -0.98
CA ALA A 72 -14.12 -4.43 -0.20
C ALA A 72 -15.47 -5.17 -0.13
N ASP A 73 -15.82 -5.92 -1.17
CA ASP A 73 -17.06 -6.72 -1.23
C ASP A 73 -16.97 -8.05 -0.44
N LYS A 74 -15.79 -8.43 0.07
CA LYS A 74 -15.59 -9.68 0.80
C LYS A 74 -15.60 -9.48 2.31
N LEU A 75 -16.22 -10.42 3.02
CA LEU A 75 -16.19 -10.47 4.48
C LEU A 75 -14.76 -10.71 5.00
N PRO A 76 -14.39 -10.09 6.14
CA PRO A 76 -13.11 -10.34 6.81
C PRO A 76 -12.92 -11.83 7.13
N ASP A 77 -11.66 -12.26 7.18
CA ASP A 77 -11.36 -13.60 7.68
C ASP A 77 -11.55 -13.65 9.20
N LYS A 78 -12.51 -14.48 9.60
CA LYS A 78 -12.79 -14.77 11.01
C LYS A 78 -11.73 -15.76 11.50
N GLY A 79 -10.72 -15.25 12.20
CA GLY A 79 -9.61 -16.06 12.73
C GLY A 79 -8.23 -15.48 12.47
N THR A 80 -8.13 -14.37 11.74
CA THR A 80 -6.89 -13.62 11.55
C THR A 80 -6.91 -12.30 12.32
N ALA A 81 -5.78 -11.58 12.34
CA ALA A 81 -5.73 -10.23 12.87
C ALA A 81 -6.78 -9.33 12.20
N HIS A 82 -7.27 -8.34 12.94
CA HIS A 82 -8.27 -7.36 12.46
C HIS A 82 -9.54 -8.00 11.89
N ALA A 83 -9.98 -9.13 12.47
CA ALA A 83 -11.23 -9.82 12.08
C ALA A 83 -12.49 -8.99 12.36
N ASP A 84 -12.38 -7.94 13.16
CA ASP A 84 -13.39 -6.93 13.48
C ASP A 84 -13.50 -5.83 12.41
N ALA A 85 -12.62 -5.82 11.40
CA ALA A 85 -12.68 -4.90 10.27
C ALA A 85 -14.01 -5.05 9.49
N ALA A 86 -14.38 -4.02 8.72
CA ALA A 86 -15.63 -4.03 7.97
C ALA A 86 -15.61 -5.02 6.79
N ASN A 87 -14.45 -5.21 6.16
CA ASN A 87 -14.26 -6.07 4.98
C ASN A 87 -12.79 -6.50 4.85
N ARG A 88 -12.48 -7.33 3.84
CA ARG A 88 -11.11 -7.78 3.57
C ARG A 88 -10.14 -6.66 3.21
N PHE A 89 -10.63 -5.59 2.60
CA PHE A 89 -9.79 -4.45 2.26
C PHE A 89 -9.31 -3.74 3.53
N GLU A 90 -10.23 -3.34 4.42
CA GLU A 90 -9.90 -2.72 5.70
C GLU A 90 -9.02 -3.62 6.58
N GLN A 91 -9.33 -4.92 6.62
CA GLN A 91 -8.50 -5.91 7.32
C GLN A 91 -7.05 -5.90 6.80
N ALA A 92 -6.87 -5.95 5.48
CA ALA A 92 -5.55 -5.93 4.86
C ALA A 92 -4.83 -4.60 5.09
N VAL A 93 -5.54 -3.47 5.04
CA VAL A 93 -4.97 -2.15 5.36
C VAL A 93 -4.40 -2.13 6.78
N CYS A 94 -5.16 -2.62 7.77
CA CYS A 94 -4.69 -2.71 9.15
C CYS A 94 -3.45 -3.62 9.27
N CYS A 95 -3.46 -4.80 8.64
CA CYS A 95 -2.29 -5.68 8.60
C CYS A 95 -1.04 -4.98 8.02
N LEU A 96 -1.20 -4.20 6.95
CA LEU A 96 -0.08 -3.49 6.31
C LEU A 96 0.43 -2.33 7.16
N LYS A 97 -0.45 -1.63 7.89
CA LYS A 97 -0.05 -0.58 8.85
C LYS A 97 0.79 -1.16 9.98
N ASP A 98 0.39 -2.30 10.56
CA ASP A 98 1.17 -2.98 11.61
C ASP A 98 2.58 -3.38 11.13
N GLN A 99 2.73 -3.66 9.83
CA GLN A 99 3.99 -4.07 9.21
C GLN A 99 4.85 -2.91 8.69
N ALA A 100 4.37 -1.66 8.84
CA ALA A 100 4.95 -0.46 8.22
C ALA A 100 5.09 -0.58 6.69
N LEU A 101 4.15 -1.29 6.06
CA LEU A 101 4.03 -1.43 4.60
C LEU A 101 2.98 -0.47 4.01
N TRP A 102 2.22 0.26 4.83
CA TRP A 102 1.29 1.25 4.31
C TRP A 102 2.04 2.56 4.00
N PRO A 103 2.11 3.02 2.73
CA PRO A 103 3.02 4.10 2.33
C PRO A 103 2.45 5.52 2.45
N TRP A 104 1.19 5.65 2.88
CA TRP A 104 0.48 6.92 3.05
C TRP A 104 0.04 7.14 4.49
#